data_AF-A0AAV2HZK7-F1
#
_entry.id   AF-A0AAV2HZK7-F1
#
_cell.length_a   1.000
_cell.length_b   1.000
_cell.length_c   1.000
_cell.angle_alpha   90.00
_cell.angle_beta   90.00
_cell.angle_gamma   90.00
#
_symmetry.space_group_name_H-M   'P 1'
#
loop_
_entity.id
_entity.type
_entity.pdbx_description
1 polymer ?
#
loop_
_entity_poly.entity_id
_entity_poly.type
_entity_poly.pdbx_seq_one_letter_code
_entity_poly.pdbx_strand_id
1 'polypeptide(L)' 'MSTASKNKFGYDVHFNLQNNQSQITGSASLNWNNPEVTWKYVSCSAEQKSNYTQCEC' A
#
# COMPACT_ATOMS: atom_id res chain seq x y z
N MET A 1 17.94 -17.02 8.02
CA MET A 1 18.45 -15.71 8.45
C MET A 1 17.33 -14.71 8.25
N SER A 2 16.81 -14.09 9.32
CA SER A 2 15.76 -13.07 9.22
C SER A 2 16.41 -11.73 8.90
N THR A 3 16.09 -11.16 7.74
CA THR A 3 16.52 -9.82 7.28
C THR A 3 15.51 -8.73 7.66
N ALA A 4 14.63 -8.98 8.64
CA ALA A 4 13.55 -8.06 8.98
C ALA A 4 14.08 -6.83 9.74
N SER A 5 14.67 -5.88 8.99
CA SER A 5 14.98 -4.55 9.49
C SER A 5 13.66 -3.82 9.73
N LYS A 6 13.42 -3.44 10.99
CA LYS A 6 12.20 -2.73 11.38
C LYS A 6 12.40 -1.22 11.20
N ASN A 7 11.33 -0.51 10.85
CA ASN A 7 11.33 0.95 10.94
C ASN A 7 11.38 1.40 12.42
N LYS A 8 11.48 2.71 12.65
CA LYS A 8 11.56 3.30 14.01
C LYS A 8 10.38 2.95 14.93
N PHE A 9 9.27 2.47 14.37
CA PHE A 9 8.04 2.13 15.07
C PHE A 9 7.82 0.61 15.21
N GLY A 10 8.78 -0.22 14.78
CA GLY A 10 8.76 -1.66 14.98
C GLY A 10 8.10 -2.48 13.87
N TYR A 11 7.65 -1.84 12.78
CA TYR A 11 7.08 -2.52 11.61
C TYR A 11 8.15 -2.97 10.63
N ASP A 12 8.00 -4.18 10.09
CA ASP A 12 8.90 -4.79 9.10
C ASP A 12 8.76 -4.20 7.69
N VAL A 13 7.63 -3.54 7.42
CA VAL A 13 7.35 -2.87 6.16
C VAL A 13 6.57 -1.58 6.41
N HIS A 14 6.63 -0.66 5.45
CA HIS A 14 5.79 0.52 5.41
C HIS A 14 5.21 0.69 4.01
N PHE A 15 3.90 0.89 3.91
CA PHE A 15 3.21 1.17 2.65
C PHE A 15 2.80 2.64 2.63
N ASN A 16 3.45 3.45 1.79
CA ASN A 16 3.01 4.82 1.54
C ASN A 16 1.92 4.78 0.46
N LEU A 17 0.69 5.15 0.82
CA LEU A 17 -0.47 5.05 -0.07
C LEU A 17 -0.60 6.34 -0.90
N GLN A 18 -0.60 6.21 -2.23
CA GLN A 18 -0.86 7.33 -3.15
C GLN A 18 -2.22 7.96 -2.83
N ASN A 19 -2.27 9.29 -2.72
CA ASN A 19 -3.45 10.04 -2.29
C ASN A 19 -3.71 11.33 -3.09
N ASN A 20 -3.20 11.45 -4.33
CA ASN A 20 -3.38 12.63 -5.17
C ASN A 20 -4.85 13.09 -5.34
N GLN A 21 -5.82 12.18 -5.23
CA GLN A 21 -7.25 12.46 -5.37
C GLN A 21 -8.03 12.28 -4.05
N SER A 22 -7.35 12.31 -2.90
CA SER A 22 -7.97 12.07 -1.58
C SER A 22 -8.68 10.71 -1.44
N GLN A 23 -8.29 9.71 -2.23
CA GLN A 23 -8.87 8.35 -2.20
C GLN A 23 -8.59 7.59 -0.89
N ILE A 24 -7.64 8.06 -0.08
CA ILE A 24 -7.30 7.47 1.22
C ILE A 24 -7.96 8.25 2.38
N THR A 25 -7.88 9.58 2.38
CA THR A 25 -8.18 10.42 3.56
C THR A 25 -9.56 11.07 3.59
N GLY A 26 -10.34 11.00 2.51
CA GLY A 26 -11.66 11.63 2.42
C GLY A 26 -12.77 10.86 3.14
N SER A 27 -13.79 11.57 3.61
CA SER A 27 -14.96 10.98 4.30
C SER A 27 -15.87 10.15 3.36
N ALA A 28 -15.83 10.44 2.06
CA ALA A 28 -16.46 9.63 1.01
C ALA A 28 -15.51 8.57 0.43
N SER A 29 -14.30 8.42 1.00
CA SER A 29 -13.31 7.41 0.61
C SER A 29 -12.96 6.51 1.81
N LEU A 30 -11.73 5.98 1.91
CA LEU A 30 -11.37 5.04 2.97
C LEU A 30 -11.33 5.68 4.37
N ASN A 31 -11.25 7.01 4.47
CA ASN A 31 -11.10 7.75 5.73
C ASN A 31 -9.95 7.23 6.61
N TRP A 32 -8.84 6.82 5.97
CA TRP A 32 -7.66 6.30 6.66
C TRP A 32 -6.70 7.43 7.00
N ASN A 33 -6.37 7.57 8.29
CA ASN A 33 -5.34 8.47 8.78
C ASN A 33 -4.18 7.65 9.37
N ASN A 34 -3.26 7.22 8.49
CA ASN A 34 -2.09 6.38 8.82
C ASN A 34 -2.41 5.24 9.81
N PRO A 35 -3.43 4.39 9.53
CA PRO A 35 -3.78 3.31 10.43
C PRO A 35 -2.70 2.23 10.46
N GLU A 36 -2.56 1.57 11.61
CA GLU A 36 -1.86 0.29 11.70
C GLU A 36 -2.68 -0.80 11.00
N VAL A 37 -2.00 -1.69 10.24
CA VAL A 37 -2.65 -2.74 9.46
C VAL A 37 -1.84 -4.04 9.47
N THR A 38 -2.52 -5.17 9.25
CA THR A 38 -1.87 -6.41 8.83
C THR A 38 -1.74 -6.45 7.30
N TRP A 39 -0.77 -7.18 6.76
CA TRP A 39 -0.52 -7.24 5.31
C TRP A 39 -0.27 -8.67 4.83
N LYS A 40 -0.51 -8.91 3.53
CA LYS A 40 -0.19 -10.17 2.84
C LYS A 40 -0.05 -9.93 1.34
N TYR A 41 0.75 -10.77 0.66
CA TYR A 41 0.74 -10.81 -0.80
C TYR A 41 -0.58 -11.39 -1.33
N VAL A 42 -1.09 -10.79 -2.39
CA VAL A 42 -2.26 -11.25 -3.15
C VAL A 42 -2.03 -11.04 -4.63
N SER A 43 -2.74 -11.79 -5.47
CA SER A 43 -2.76 -11.51 -6.92
C SER A 43 -3.43 -10.16 -7.19
N CYS A 44 -2.83 -9.33 -8.05
CA CYS A 44 -3.45 -8.10 -8.54
C CYS A 44 -4.77 -8.38 -9.27
N SER A 45 -5.71 -7.43 -9.25
CA SER A 45 -6.92 -7.49 -10.06
C SER A 45 -6.59 -7.46 -11.56
N ALA A 46 -7.54 -7.86 -12.40
CA ALA A 46 -7.34 -7.84 -13.86
C ALA A 46 -6.99 -6.44 -14.38
N GLU A 47 -7.67 -5.41 -13.87
CA GLU A 47 -7.41 -4.01 -14.20
C GLU A 47 -5.99 -3.59 -13.78
N GLN A 48 -5.60 -3.89 -12.54
CA GLN A 48 -4.26 -3.56 -12.04
C GLN A 48 -3.16 -4.23 -12.86
N LYS A 49 -3.35 -5.51 -13.24
CA LYS A 49 -2.42 -6.22 -14.12
C LYS A 49 -2.32 -5.54 -15.48
N SER A 50 -3.45 -5.21 -16.10
CA SER A 50 -3.50 -4.51 -17.39
C SER A 50 -2.79 -3.15 -17.32
N ASN A 51 -3.01 -2.38 -16.28
CA ASN A 51 -2.36 -1.09 -16.09
C ASN A 51 -0.85 -1.23 -15.90
N TYR A 52 -0.41 -2.25 -15.15
CA TYR A 52 1.01 -2.50 -14.90
C TYR A 52 1.79 -2.86 -16.17
N THR A 53 1.16 -3.52 -17.16
CA THR A 53 1.84 -3.86 -18.44
C THR A 53 2.25 -2.64 -19.27
N GLN A 54 1.73 -1.46 -18.96
CA GLN A 54 2.08 -0.21 -19.62
C GLN A 54 3.26 0.49 -18.96
N CYS A 55 3.70 0.03 -17.80
CA CYS A 55 4.86 0.56 -17.11
C CYS A 55 6.15 0.05 -17.79
N GLU A 56 7.20 0.87 -17.78
CA GLU A 56 8.50 0.54 -18.40
C GLU A 56 9.26 -0.61 -17.68
N CYS A 57 8.92 -0.87 -16.41
CA CYS A 57 9.69 -1.68 -15.46
C CYS A 57 10.25 -3.01 -15.99
#